data_AF-A0A5A8CN93-F1
#
_entry.id   AF-A0A5A8CN93-F1
#
_cell.length_a   1.000
_cell.length_b   1.000
_cell.length_c   1.000
_cell.angle_alpha   90.00
_cell.angle_beta   90.00
_cell.angle_gamma   90.00
#
_symmetry.space_group_name_H-M   'P 1'
#
loop_
_entity.id
_entity.type
_entity.pdbx_description
1 polymer ?
#
loop_
_entity_poly.entity_id
_entity_poly.type
_entity_poly.pdbx_seq_one_letter_code
_entity_poly.pdbx_strand_id
1 'polypeptide(L)'
;MAFFGITSKGPQNPFRAATEAALGLALFSKADIEAAFRASCRSSTIGQDEADEFLVQLYHGPAPAMHEKRLKDRMLEAVGGDYSGRLDLEQLLEVTAALQAEEEAEEAANESMATTGIFSAKELQEKRAHNMRGAAGPRDTFTVPLTTGHASGWELEPSDAEAAGKEIRPKRKCAETKFAERLLKAGELL
;
A
#
# COMPACT_ATOMS: atom_id res chain seq x y z
N MET A 1 -23.78 -0.77 10.24
CA MET A 1 -24.88 -1.21 11.15
C MET A 1 -24.34 -2.33 12.03
N ALA A 2 -24.33 -2.14 13.35
CA ALA A 2 -23.86 -3.15 14.28
C ALA A 2 -24.93 -4.23 14.52
N PHE A 3 -24.55 -5.50 14.48
CA PHE A 3 -25.43 -6.63 14.81
C PHE A 3 -25.83 -6.55 16.29
N PHE A 4 -27.09 -6.20 16.57
CA PHE A 4 -27.68 -6.12 17.92
C PHE A 4 -26.82 -5.38 18.97
N GLY A 5 -26.15 -4.29 18.58
CA GLY A 5 -25.35 -3.48 19.51
C GLY A 5 -24.06 -4.13 20.02
N ILE A 6 -23.64 -5.29 19.47
CA ILE A 6 -22.37 -5.92 19.80
C ILE A 6 -21.26 -5.18 19.04
N THR A 7 -20.57 -4.28 19.72
CA THR A 7 -19.42 -3.51 19.18
C THR A 7 -18.08 -3.95 19.76
N SER A 8 -18.09 -4.78 20.81
CA SER A 8 -16.88 -5.20 21.53
C SER A 8 -16.13 -6.37 20.90
N LYS A 9 -16.67 -6.99 19.84
CA LYS A 9 -16.13 -8.21 19.21
C LYS A 9 -15.30 -7.95 17.95
N GLY A 10 -14.80 -6.73 17.80
CA GLY A 10 -13.95 -6.33 16.68
C GLY A 10 -14.68 -5.45 15.66
N PRO A 11 -14.09 -5.28 14.46
CA PRO A 11 -14.60 -4.35 13.46
C PRO A 11 -15.95 -4.80 12.91
N GLN A 12 -16.84 -3.82 12.63
CA GLN A 12 -18.18 -4.10 12.07
C GLN A 12 -18.11 -4.70 10.66
N ASN A 13 -17.09 -4.32 9.89
CA ASN A 13 -16.81 -4.90 8.58
C ASN A 13 -15.33 -5.34 8.53
N PRO A 14 -15.06 -6.65 8.59
CA PRO A 14 -13.68 -7.15 8.60
C PRO A 14 -12.94 -6.89 7.28
N PHE A 15 -13.66 -6.79 6.15
CA PHE A 15 -13.05 -6.51 4.85
C PHE A 15 -12.61 -5.06 4.73
N ARG A 16 -13.44 -4.11 5.21
CA ARG A 16 -13.04 -2.69 5.25
C ARG A 16 -11.91 -2.48 6.26
N ALA A 17 -11.98 -3.12 7.43
CA ALA A 17 -10.92 -2.99 8.44
C ALA A 17 -9.55 -3.51 7.97
N ALA A 18 -9.50 -4.39 6.97
CA ALA A 18 -8.28 -4.91 6.39
C ALA A 18 -7.72 -4.07 5.23
N THR A 19 -8.44 -3.05 4.75
CA THR A 19 -7.94 -2.15 3.69
C THR A 19 -7.06 -1.05 4.25
N GLU A 20 -6.11 -0.54 3.45
CA GLU A 20 -5.28 0.60 3.84
C GLU A 20 -6.11 1.85 4.14
N ALA A 21 -7.24 2.04 3.45
CA ALA A 21 -8.18 3.14 3.68
C ALA A 21 -8.78 3.15 5.10
N ALA A 22 -8.75 2.03 5.84
CA ALA A 22 -9.19 2.01 7.24
C ALA A 22 -8.25 2.75 8.19
N LEU A 23 -7.02 3.08 7.77
CA LEU A 23 -6.04 3.87 8.51
C LEU A 23 -6.02 5.34 8.04
N GLY A 24 -7.15 5.86 7.56
CA GLY A 24 -7.22 7.23 7.03
C GLY A 24 -6.86 8.31 8.06
N LEU A 25 -6.35 9.43 7.56
CA LEU A 25 -6.02 10.62 8.34
C LEU A 25 -7.27 11.25 8.98
N ALA A 26 -8.47 10.99 8.45
CA ALA A 26 -9.74 11.43 9.00
C ALA A 26 -10.03 10.93 10.43
N LEU A 27 -9.34 9.88 10.89
CA LEU A 27 -9.50 9.35 12.24
C LEU A 27 -8.86 10.24 13.32
N PHE A 28 -7.91 11.09 12.94
CA PHE A 28 -7.17 11.92 13.89
C PHE A 28 -7.84 13.26 14.10
N SER A 29 -7.97 13.65 15.36
CA SER A 29 -8.43 14.99 15.70
C SER A 29 -7.32 16.01 15.47
N LYS A 30 -7.68 17.28 15.32
CA LYS A 30 -6.70 18.38 15.23
C LYS A 30 -5.73 18.40 16.41
N ALA A 31 -6.20 18.04 17.61
CA ALA A 31 -5.38 17.97 18.80
C ALA A 31 -4.31 16.87 18.72
N ASP A 32 -4.64 15.73 18.10
CA ASP A 32 -3.68 14.64 17.90
C ASP A 32 -2.60 15.03 16.89
N ILE A 33 -2.98 15.76 15.84
CA ILE A 33 -2.07 16.31 14.84
C ILE A 33 -1.12 17.33 15.47
N GLU A 34 -1.63 18.25 16.30
CA GLU A 34 -0.79 19.20 17.03
C GLU A 34 0.15 18.51 18.02
N ALA A 35 -0.32 17.47 18.71
CA ALA A 35 0.49 16.71 19.65
C ALA A 35 1.62 15.95 18.93
N ALA A 36 1.31 15.31 17.80
CA ALA A 36 2.30 14.65 16.95
C ALA A 36 3.32 15.64 16.41
N PHE A 37 2.88 16.82 15.94
CA PHE A 37 3.78 17.89 15.49
C PHE A 37 4.73 18.32 16.60
N ARG A 38 4.21 18.60 17.81
CA ARG A 38 5.07 19.01 18.94
C ARG A 38 6.04 17.91 19.39
N ALA A 39 5.70 16.64 19.17
CA ALA A 39 6.56 15.52 19.51
C ALA A 39 7.66 15.27 18.47
N SER A 40 7.37 15.47 17.18
CA SER A 40 8.32 15.26 16.08
C SER A 40 9.20 16.49 15.82
N CYS A 41 8.63 17.70 15.92
CA CYS A 41 9.34 18.92 15.58
C CYS A 41 10.21 19.43 16.73
N ARG A 42 11.51 19.54 16.46
CA ARG A 42 12.47 20.25 17.32
C ARG A 42 12.55 21.74 16.98
N SER A 43 12.27 22.10 15.73
CA SER A 43 12.06 23.46 15.25
C SER A 43 10.57 23.79 15.22
N SER A 44 10.17 25.06 15.26
CA SER A 44 8.76 25.46 15.09
C SER A 44 8.19 25.15 13.69
N THR A 45 8.97 24.50 12.84
CA THR A 45 8.70 24.21 11.43
C THR A 45 9.11 22.77 11.10
N ILE A 46 8.38 22.13 10.18
CA ILE A 46 8.61 20.75 9.73
C ILE A 46 9.06 20.70 8.26
N GLY A 47 10.02 19.85 7.94
CA GLY A 47 10.47 19.59 6.57
C GLY A 47 9.99 18.24 6.02
N GLN A 48 10.24 17.97 4.73
CA GLN A 48 9.91 16.68 4.10
C GLN A 48 10.65 15.49 4.73
N ASP A 49 11.86 15.71 5.23
CA ASP A 49 12.66 14.67 5.89
C ASP A 49 12.08 14.29 7.26
N GLU A 50 11.38 15.23 7.92
CA GLU A 50 10.77 15.05 9.24
C GLU A 50 9.31 14.57 9.15
N ALA A 51 8.74 14.52 7.93
CA ALA A 51 7.39 14.05 7.68
C ALA A 51 7.20 12.58 8.09
N ASP A 52 8.22 11.74 7.90
CA ASP A 52 8.18 10.33 8.25
C ASP A 52 8.14 10.15 9.79
N GLU A 53 8.95 10.93 10.52
CA GLU A 53 8.94 10.92 11.98
C GLU A 53 7.61 11.43 12.54
N PHE A 54 7.04 12.48 11.93
CA PHE A 54 5.72 12.99 12.29
C PHE A 54 4.62 11.93 12.11
N LEU A 55 4.61 11.23 10.98
CA LEU A 55 3.63 10.17 10.73
C LEU A 55 3.82 9.00 11.69
N VAL A 56 5.05 8.63 12.03
CA VAL A 56 5.30 7.58 13.04
C VAL A 56 4.76 7.98 14.41
N GLN A 57 4.89 9.25 14.81
CA GLN A 57 4.32 9.76 16.05
C GLN A 57 2.79 9.80 16.01
N LEU A 58 2.20 10.19 14.87
CA LEU A 58 0.75 10.27 14.68
C LEU A 58 0.08 8.89 14.72
N TYR A 59 0.64 7.91 14.02
CA TYR A 59 0.11 6.55 13.95
C TYR A 59 0.56 5.63 15.10
N HIS A 60 1.47 6.10 15.96
CA HIS A 60 2.15 5.30 16.97
C HIS A 60 2.77 4.00 16.42
N GLY A 61 3.27 4.07 15.17
CA GLY A 61 3.74 2.93 14.40
C GLY A 61 4.13 3.31 12.98
N PRO A 62 4.60 2.37 12.15
CA PRO A 62 4.92 2.67 10.76
C PRO A 62 3.66 3.09 10.02
N ALA A 63 3.70 4.25 9.37
CA ALA A 63 2.57 4.77 8.61
C ALA A 63 2.41 3.98 7.30
N PRO A 64 1.19 3.89 6.75
CA PRO A 64 1.00 3.32 5.43
C PRO A 64 1.72 4.17 4.37
N ALA A 65 2.46 3.52 3.47
CA ALA A 65 3.28 4.18 2.45
C ALA A 65 2.48 5.12 1.52
N MET A 66 1.17 4.89 1.38
CA MET A 66 0.27 5.77 0.64
C MET A 66 0.11 7.15 1.31
N HIS A 67 -0.04 7.20 2.64
CA HIS A 67 -0.17 8.48 3.35
C HIS A 67 1.14 9.25 3.41
N GLU A 68 2.28 8.55 3.50
CA GLU A 68 3.61 9.19 3.41
C GLU A 68 3.79 9.93 2.09
N LYS A 69 3.48 9.27 0.97
CA LYS A 69 3.57 9.88 -0.37
C LYS A 69 2.59 11.05 -0.51
N ARG A 70 1.31 10.84 -0.15
CA ARG A 70 0.27 11.88 -0.23
C ARG A 70 0.65 13.12 0.59
N LEU A 71 1.15 12.93 1.80
CA LEU A 71 1.58 14.04 2.65
C LEU A 71 2.79 14.77 2.04
N LYS A 72 3.83 14.05 1.60
CA LYS A 72 5.01 14.66 0.97
C LYS A 72 4.67 15.44 -0.30
N ASP A 73 3.80 14.89 -1.15
CA ASP A 73 3.33 15.55 -2.37
C ASP A 73 2.57 16.84 -2.05
N ARG A 74 1.67 16.82 -1.06
CA ARG A 74 0.94 18.02 -0.62
C ARG A 74 1.81 19.05 0.08
N MET A 75 2.79 18.61 0.86
CA MET A 75 3.77 19.50 1.46
C MET A 75 4.57 20.22 0.36
N LEU A 76 4.94 19.51 -0.73
CA LEU A 76 5.62 20.11 -1.87
C LEU A 76 4.75 21.14 -2.59
N GLU A 77 3.46 20.84 -2.80
CA GLU A 77 2.50 21.77 -3.41
C GLU A 77 2.27 23.01 -2.56
N ALA A 78 2.07 22.84 -1.24
CA ALA A 78 1.84 23.94 -0.30
C ALA A 78 3.06 24.86 -0.17
N VAL A 79 4.27 24.30 -0.28
CA VAL A 79 5.54 25.02 -0.22
C VAL A 79 5.87 25.75 -1.52
N GLY A 80 5.14 25.54 -2.62
CA GLY A 80 5.39 25.97 -4.01
C GLY A 80 5.69 27.45 -4.30
N GLY A 81 6.69 28.02 -3.63
CA GLY A 81 7.10 29.43 -3.64
C GLY A 81 8.08 29.82 -2.53
N ASP A 82 8.15 29.10 -1.41
CA ASP A 82 9.01 29.44 -0.28
C ASP A 82 10.37 28.72 -0.34
N TYR A 83 11.45 29.50 -0.26
CA TYR A 83 12.84 29.02 -0.31
C TYR A 83 13.25 28.12 0.88
N SER A 84 12.43 28.03 1.93
CA SER A 84 12.76 27.29 3.15
C SER A 84 12.43 25.80 3.07
N GLY A 85 11.50 25.39 2.21
CA GLY A 85 11.10 23.98 2.13
C GLY A 85 10.38 23.45 3.37
N ARG A 86 9.90 24.34 4.27
CA ARG A 86 9.43 23.99 5.61
C ARG A 86 8.06 24.59 5.90
N LEU A 87 7.24 23.86 6.64
CA LEU A 87 5.87 24.21 6.97
C LEU A 87 5.71 24.53 8.46
N ASP A 88 4.97 25.60 8.75
CA ASP A 88 4.54 25.94 10.11
C ASP A 88 3.35 25.07 10.54
N LEU A 89 3.03 25.05 11.83
CA LEU A 89 1.92 24.27 12.39
C LEU A 89 0.57 24.62 11.73
N GLU A 90 0.32 25.91 11.47
CA GLU A 90 -0.92 26.35 10.82
C GLU A 90 -1.03 25.81 9.38
N GLN A 91 0.07 25.89 8.63
CA GLN A 91 0.13 25.36 7.26
C GLN A 91 -0.01 23.84 7.24
N LEU A 92 0.56 23.13 8.22
CA LEU A 92 0.41 21.69 8.34
C LEU A 92 -1.03 21.28 8.69
N LEU A 93 -1.72 22.05 9.53
CA LEU A 93 -3.14 21.83 9.82
C LEU A 93 -4.01 22.03 8.57
N GLU A 94 -3.68 23.00 7.72
CA GLU A 94 -4.37 23.20 6.44
C GLU A 94 -4.11 22.04 5.47
N VAL A 95 -2.85 21.61 5.33
CA VAL A 95 -2.48 20.47 4.47
C VAL A 95 -3.17 19.18 4.91
N THR A 96 -3.15 18.89 6.22
CA THR A 96 -3.80 17.69 6.77
C THR A 96 -5.32 17.76 6.66
N ALA A 97 -5.93 18.94 6.86
CA ALA A 97 -7.37 19.12 6.65
C ALA A 97 -7.78 18.95 5.18
N ALA A 98 -6.96 19.41 4.23
CA ALA A 98 -7.19 19.17 2.81
C ALA A 98 -7.13 17.67 2.46
N LEU A 99 -6.13 16.96 3.01
CA LEU A 99 -6.03 15.50 2.85
C LEU A 99 -7.22 14.76 3.45
N GLN A 100 -7.68 15.16 4.64
CA GLN A 100 -8.88 14.59 5.26
C GLN A 100 -10.13 14.79 4.38
N ALA A 101 -10.32 15.98 3.81
CA ALA A 101 -11.45 16.25 2.92
C ALA A 101 -11.39 15.44 1.61
N GLU A 102 -10.20 15.20 1.09
CA GLU A 102 -9.99 14.35 -0.10
C GLU A 102 -10.28 12.88 0.19
N GLU A 103 -9.82 12.37 1.34
CA GLU A 103 -10.15 11.02 1.78
C GLU A 103 -11.66 10.84 1.99
N GLU A 104 -12.34 11.78 2.62
CA GLU A 104 -13.81 11.75 2.77
C GLU A 104 -14.53 11.78 1.41
N ALA A 105 -14.05 12.58 0.45
CA ALA A 105 -14.60 12.64 -0.89
C ALA A 105 -14.32 11.34 -1.69
N GLU A 106 -13.13 10.77 -1.56
CA GLU A 106 -12.76 9.48 -2.13
C GLU A 106 -13.60 8.35 -1.52
N GLU A 107 -13.81 8.33 -0.21
CA GLU A 107 -14.68 7.36 0.44
C GLU A 107 -16.12 7.46 -0.05
N ALA A 108 -16.67 8.68 -0.14
CA ALA A 108 -18.02 8.89 -0.66
C ALA A 108 -18.16 8.46 -2.14
N ALA A 109 -17.12 8.67 -2.95
CA ALA A 109 -17.07 8.17 -4.32
C ALA A 109 -16.90 6.64 -4.40
N ASN A 110 -16.06 6.09 -3.51
CA ASN A 110 -15.68 4.68 -3.48
C ASN A 110 -16.66 3.77 -2.74
N GLU A 111 -17.68 4.29 -2.03
CA GLU A 111 -18.81 3.46 -1.59
C GLU A 111 -19.49 2.73 -2.76
N SER A 112 -19.29 3.21 -3.99
CA SER A 112 -19.71 2.56 -5.24
C SER A 112 -18.60 1.78 -5.98
N MET A 113 -17.32 1.94 -5.61
CA MET A 113 -16.17 1.32 -6.29
C MET A 113 -15.63 0.12 -5.51
N ALA A 114 -15.67 -1.06 -6.13
CA ALA A 114 -14.97 -2.22 -5.57
C ALA A 114 -13.46 -1.98 -5.58
N THR A 115 -12.78 -2.35 -4.49
CA THR A 115 -11.32 -2.25 -4.32
C THR A 115 -10.49 -2.89 -5.43
N THR A 116 -11.09 -3.77 -6.25
CA THR A 116 -10.46 -4.43 -7.40
C THR A 116 -10.75 -3.77 -8.75
N GLY A 117 -11.46 -2.63 -8.78
CA GLY A 117 -11.87 -1.95 -10.02
C GLY A 117 -12.83 -2.78 -10.88
N ILE A 118 -13.62 -3.66 -10.26
CA ILE A 118 -14.63 -4.49 -10.94
C ILE A 118 -15.99 -4.19 -10.34
N PHE A 119 -16.90 -3.64 -11.14
CA PHE A 119 -18.15 -3.06 -10.64
C PHE A 119 -19.32 -4.02 -10.74
N SER A 120 -19.19 -5.10 -11.53
CA SER A 120 -20.27 -6.07 -11.72
C SER A 120 -19.78 -7.52 -11.73
N ALA A 121 -20.67 -8.42 -11.31
CA ALA A 121 -20.41 -9.85 -11.38
C ALA A 121 -20.22 -10.35 -12.83
N LYS A 122 -20.87 -9.70 -13.81
CA LYS A 122 -20.71 -10.01 -15.24
C LYS A 122 -19.32 -9.64 -15.74
N GLU A 123 -18.87 -8.43 -15.44
CA GLU A 123 -17.51 -7.98 -15.76
C GLU A 123 -16.45 -8.91 -15.15
N LEU A 124 -16.66 -9.34 -13.90
CA LEU A 124 -15.79 -10.30 -13.24
C LEU A 124 -15.76 -11.66 -13.98
N GLN A 125 -16.91 -12.14 -14.45
CA GLN A 125 -17.00 -13.38 -15.22
C GLN A 125 -16.30 -13.26 -16.58
N GLU A 126 -16.49 -12.16 -17.30
CA GLU A 126 -15.85 -11.88 -18.58
C GLU A 126 -14.32 -11.77 -18.43
N LYS A 127 -13.84 -11.01 -17.44
CA LYS A 127 -12.41 -10.92 -17.14
C LYS A 127 -11.80 -12.28 -16.81
N ARG A 128 -12.51 -13.11 -16.04
CA ARG A 128 -12.09 -14.50 -15.77
C ARG A 128 -12.06 -15.37 -17.01
N ALA A 129 -13.06 -15.28 -17.90
CA ALA A 129 -13.09 -16.03 -19.15
C ALA A 129 -11.91 -15.68 -20.06
N HIS A 130 -11.47 -14.42 -20.05
CA HIS A 130 -10.33 -13.94 -20.80
C HIS A 130 -8.98 -14.05 -20.07
N ASN A 131 -8.94 -14.68 -18.89
CA ASN A 131 -7.74 -14.76 -18.04
C ASN A 131 -7.10 -13.40 -17.72
N MET A 132 -7.90 -12.33 -17.70
CA MET A 132 -7.45 -11.00 -17.33
C MET A 132 -7.30 -10.91 -15.81
N ARG A 133 -6.13 -10.45 -15.37
CA ARG A 133 -5.82 -10.25 -13.94
C ARG A 133 -6.22 -8.82 -13.53
N GLY A 134 -6.49 -8.64 -12.23
CA GLY A 134 -6.66 -7.31 -11.65
C GLY A 134 -5.35 -6.51 -11.74
N ALA A 135 -5.46 -5.19 -11.83
CA ALA A 135 -4.31 -4.30 -11.93
C ALA A 135 -3.50 -4.25 -10.62
N ALA A 136 -4.19 -4.19 -9.48
CA ALA A 136 -3.59 -4.19 -8.15
C ALA A 136 -3.57 -5.62 -7.57
N GLY A 137 -2.47 -5.95 -6.90
CA GLY A 137 -2.36 -7.19 -6.13
C GLY A 137 -3.06 -7.10 -4.78
N PRO A 138 -3.28 -8.24 -4.10
CA PRO A 138 -3.81 -8.26 -2.74
C PRO A 138 -2.96 -7.44 -1.74
N ARG A 139 -1.63 -7.43 -1.90
CA ARG A 139 -0.71 -6.70 -1.01
C ARG A 139 -0.80 -5.17 -1.17
N ASP A 140 -1.21 -4.71 -2.35
CA ASP A 140 -1.38 -3.27 -2.62
C ASP A 140 -2.73 -2.73 -2.13
N THR A 141 -3.65 -3.62 -1.75
CA THR A 141 -5.03 -3.28 -1.41
C THR A 141 -5.38 -3.55 0.04
N PHE A 142 -4.76 -4.57 0.64
CA PHE A 142 -4.99 -4.96 2.02
C PHE A 142 -3.71 -4.88 2.83
N THR A 143 -3.83 -4.47 4.09
CA THR A 143 -2.71 -4.46 5.05
C THR A 143 -2.38 -5.86 5.54
N VAL A 144 -3.36 -6.78 5.54
CA VAL A 144 -3.25 -8.14 6.08
C VAL A 144 -3.87 -9.15 5.10
N PRO A 145 -3.31 -10.37 4.96
CA PRO A 145 -3.90 -11.40 4.12
C PRO A 145 -5.28 -11.82 4.65
N LEU A 146 -6.31 -11.68 3.80
CA LEU A 146 -7.68 -12.09 4.09
C LEU A 146 -7.91 -13.61 4.07
N THR A 147 -7.09 -14.33 3.29
CA THR A 147 -7.24 -15.77 3.10
C THR A 147 -5.88 -16.47 3.29
N THR A 148 -5.92 -17.76 3.59
CA THR A 148 -4.70 -18.59 3.67
C THR A 148 -3.94 -18.62 2.35
N GLY A 149 -4.62 -18.53 1.22
CA GLY A 149 -4.00 -18.40 -0.10
C GLY A 149 -3.26 -17.07 -0.27
N HIS A 150 -3.77 -15.97 0.29
CA HIS A 150 -3.05 -14.68 0.31
C HIS A 150 -1.83 -14.73 1.22
N ALA A 151 -1.91 -15.42 2.35
CA ALA A 151 -0.79 -15.55 3.29
C ALA A 151 0.43 -16.22 2.63
N SER A 152 0.20 -17.17 1.72
CA SER A 152 1.26 -17.77 0.90
C SER A 152 1.78 -16.75 -0.13
N GLY A 153 2.97 -16.20 0.10
CA GLY A 153 3.56 -15.21 -0.80
C GLY A 153 3.42 -13.77 -0.33
N TRP A 154 2.80 -13.52 0.83
CA TRP A 154 2.58 -12.17 1.34
C TRP A 154 3.88 -11.44 1.68
N GLU A 155 4.77 -12.13 2.39
CA GLU A 155 6.06 -11.60 2.86
C GLU A 155 7.17 -11.68 1.81
N LEU A 156 6.93 -12.30 0.66
CA LEU A 156 7.91 -12.38 -0.41
C LEU A 156 8.05 -11.01 -1.07
N GLU A 157 9.09 -10.25 -0.73
CA GLU A 157 9.43 -9.07 -1.51
C GLU A 157 9.99 -9.51 -2.87
N PRO A 158 9.72 -8.78 -3.97
CA PRO A 158 10.36 -9.05 -5.25
C PRO A 158 11.89 -8.98 -5.17
N SER A 159 12.43 -8.22 -4.20
CA SER A 159 13.85 -8.15 -3.86
C SER A 159 14.39 -9.38 -3.13
N ASP A 160 13.57 -10.19 -2.44
CA ASP A 160 14.03 -11.40 -1.74
C ASP A 160 14.45 -12.52 -2.70
N ALA A 161 13.94 -12.47 -3.94
CA ALA A 161 14.43 -13.32 -5.03
C ALA A 161 15.86 -12.94 -5.46
N GLU A 162 16.27 -11.69 -5.26
CA GLU A 162 17.62 -11.17 -5.55
C GLU A 162 18.53 -11.18 -4.32
N ALA A 163 17.98 -11.03 -3.11
CA ALA A 163 18.68 -10.99 -1.83
C ALA A 163 19.09 -12.38 -1.30
N ALA A 164 18.69 -13.45 -1.98
CA ALA A 164 19.35 -14.74 -1.84
C ALA A 164 20.76 -14.65 -2.47
N GLY A 165 21.68 -13.91 -1.84
CA GLY A 165 23.11 -13.76 -2.19
C GLY A 165 23.92 -15.05 -2.20
N LYS A 166 23.25 -16.20 -2.23
CA LYS A 166 23.81 -17.47 -2.67
C LYS A 166 23.88 -17.38 -4.19
N GLU A 167 25.09 -17.38 -4.74
CA GLU A 167 25.30 -17.61 -6.16
C GLU A 167 24.55 -18.89 -6.56
N ILE A 168 23.34 -18.73 -7.11
CA ILE A 168 22.56 -19.86 -7.59
C ILE A 168 23.33 -20.34 -8.81
N ARG A 169 23.92 -21.54 -8.71
CA ARG A 169 24.59 -22.21 -9.82
C ARG A 169 23.59 -23.20 -10.44
N PRO A 170 22.64 -22.75 -11.28
CA PRO A 170 21.71 -23.66 -11.91
C PRO A 170 22.49 -24.62 -12.79
N LYS A 171 22.14 -25.90 -12.73
CA LYS A 171 22.65 -26.90 -13.68
C LYS A 171 22.10 -26.56 -15.07
N ARG A 172 22.84 -25.75 -15.82
CA ARG A 172 22.49 -25.42 -17.21
C ARG A 172 22.85 -26.60 -18.12
N LYS A 173 22.05 -26.82 -19.15
CA LYS A 173 22.39 -27.79 -20.21
C LYS A 173 23.71 -27.36 -20.87
N CYS A 174 24.74 -28.20 -20.79
CA CYS A 174 26.00 -28.02 -21.51
C CYS A 174 25.86 -28.41 -22.99
N ALA A 175 26.83 -28.05 -23.83
CA ALA A 175 26.80 -28.32 -25.28
C ALA A 175 26.59 -29.81 -25.60
N GLU A 176 27.22 -30.69 -24.84
CA GLU A 176 27.10 -32.15 -24.97
C GLU A 176 25.68 -32.63 -24.68
N THR A 177 25.06 -32.17 -23.58
CA THR A 177 23.66 -32.52 -23.26
C THR A 177 22.66 -31.95 -24.27
N LYS A 178 22.95 -30.77 -24.85
CA LYS A 178 22.12 -30.21 -25.93
C LYS A 178 22.26 -31.00 -27.23
N PHE A 179 23.46 -31.49 -27.53
CA PHE A 179 23.73 -32.31 -28.72
C PHE A 179 23.10 -33.69 -28.59
N ALA A 180 23.27 -34.36 -27.45
CA ALA A 180 22.62 -35.64 -27.15
C ALA A 180 21.09 -35.54 -27.23
N GLU A 181 20.49 -34.46 -26.70
CA GLU A 181 19.04 -34.22 -26.83
C GLU A 181 18.60 -34.02 -28.29
N ARG A 182 19.43 -33.39 -29.13
CA ARG A 182 19.14 -33.21 -30.56
C ARG A 182 19.24 -34.52 -31.32
N LEU A 183 20.24 -35.34 -31.05
CA LEU A 183 20.39 -36.67 -31.67
C LEU A 183 19.24 -37.61 -31.27
N LEU A 184 18.83 -37.59 -30.00
CA LEU A 184 17.66 -38.34 -29.52
C LEU A 184 16.36 -37.87 -30.19
N LYS A 185 16.18 -36.56 -30.39
CA LYS A 185 15.02 -36.01 -31.12
C LYS A 185 15.08 -36.29 -32.63
N ALA A 186 16.28 -36.41 -33.20
CA ALA A 186 16.50 -36.75 -34.60
C ALA A 186 16.36 -38.26 -34.89
N GLY A 187 16.27 -39.10 -33.84
CA GLY A 187 16.12 -40.56 -33.98
C GLY A 187 17.42 -41.29 -34.35
N GLU A 188 18.58 -40.64 -34.25
CA GLU A 188 19.89 -41.19 -34.64
C GLU A 188 20.58 -41.98 -33.50
N LEU A 189 19.97 -42.05 -32.31
CA LEU A 189 20.48 -42.70 -31.10
C LEU A 189 19.64 -43.92 -30.64
N LEU A 190 19.02 -44.61 -31.60
CA LEU A 190 18.47 -45.97 -31.49
C LEU A 190 19.17 -46.88 -32.50
#